data_AF-A0A1F9XJ96-F1
#
_entry.id   AF-A0A1F9XJ96-F1
#
_cell.length_a   1.000
_cell.length_b   1.000
_cell.length_c   1.000
_cell.angle_alpha   90.00
_cell.angle_beta   90.00
_cell.angle_gamma   90.00
#
_symmetry.space_group_name_H-M   'P 1'
#
loop_
_entity.id
_entity.type
_entity.pdbx_description
1 polymer ?
#
loop_
_entity_poly.entity_id
_entity_poly.type
_entity_poly.pdbx_seq_one_letter_code
_entity_poly.pdbx_strand_id
1 'polypeptide(L)'
;MKMKKYLFFLLVLGGFLEAMDVPAQEYNRISLREKKTAAPVDTPTAANKARQEQVVQIPGMVYISSGEFIMGTDEGFDYEGPSRKIFLQGFYIDKYEVTNTQYKRFVDSTGINPPPNWKNGKIPSGEDNYPVVNVTYYEALGYAKWAGKRLPTEEEWERSARGPKAYIYPWGIDWNKKYANVRPLIGFGKPKPVGSFPDGSSFEGVCDLCGNIWEWTTSWFTP
;
A
#
# COMPACT_ATOMS: atom_id res chain seq x y z
N MET A 1 26.96 14.92 2.60
CA MET A 1 26.50 14.02 1.53
C MET A 1 25.03 13.69 1.79
N LYS A 2 24.11 14.51 1.26
CA LYS A 2 22.66 14.40 1.54
C LYS A 2 22.05 13.51 0.47
N MET A 3 21.53 12.34 0.85
CA MET A 3 20.73 11.49 -0.04
C MET A 3 19.49 12.28 -0.48
N LYS A 4 19.32 12.43 -1.78
CA LYS A 4 18.13 13.04 -2.38
C LYS A 4 17.01 12.01 -2.39
N LYS A 5 15.82 12.47 -2.03
CA LYS A 5 14.65 11.67 -1.68
C LYS A 5 13.90 11.34 -2.98
N TYR A 6 13.67 10.05 -3.24
CA TYR A 6 12.78 9.56 -4.29
C TYR A 6 11.94 8.43 -3.68
N LEU A 7 10.62 8.45 -3.89
CA LEU A 7 9.79 7.28 -3.68
C LEU A 7 8.74 7.20 -4.79
N PHE A 8 8.82 6.08 -5.51
CA PHE A 8 7.88 5.57 -6.50
C PHE A 8 6.55 5.17 -5.87
N PHE A 9 5.42 5.35 -6.57
CA PHE A 9 4.41 4.29 -6.76
C PHE A 9 3.60 4.51 -8.07
N LEU A 10 3.26 3.39 -8.74
CA LEU A 10 2.45 3.18 -9.95
C LEU A 10 3.06 3.48 -11.35
N LEU A 11 3.51 2.42 -12.06
CA LEU A 11 3.11 2.11 -13.46
C LEU A 11 3.75 0.85 -14.07
N VAL A 12 2.93 0.13 -14.83
CA VAL A 12 3.28 -0.97 -15.74
C VAL A 12 3.74 -0.42 -17.10
N LEU A 13 5.01 -0.62 -17.47
CA LEU A 13 5.53 -1.15 -18.74
C LEU A 13 7.04 -0.88 -18.86
N GLY A 14 7.74 -1.77 -19.55
CA GLY A 14 9.20 -1.90 -19.53
C GLY A 14 10.00 -0.65 -19.90
N GLY A 15 11.11 -0.45 -19.21
CA GLY A 15 12.15 0.50 -19.60
C GLY A 15 12.88 1.11 -18.42
N PHE A 16 14.18 0.84 -18.33
CA PHE A 16 15.26 1.55 -17.63
C PHE A 16 14.92 2.82 -16.82
N LEU A 17 15.41 2.89 -15.56
CA LEU A 17 15.52 4.15 -14.80
C LEU A 17 16.98 4.46 -14.44
N GLU A 18 17.42 5.67 -14.80
CA GLU A 18 18.53 6.42 -14.18
C GLU A 18 17.94 7.59 -13.35
N ALA A 19 18.58 7.94 -12.23
CA ALA A 19 18.08 8.92 -11.26
C ALA A 19 18.71 10.32 -11.45
N MET A 20 17.91 11.38 -11.31
CA MET A 20 18.33 12.79 -11.27
C MET A 20 17.65 13.55 -10.12
N ASP A 21 18.28 14.63 -9.61
CA ASP A 21 18.71 14.78 -8.21
C ASP A 21 18.34 16.21 -7.61
N VAL A 22 17.34 16.43 -6.71
CA VAL A 22 16.87 17.79 -6.21
C VAL A 22 16.90 17.99 -4.65
N PRO A 23 17.23 19.20 -4.08
CA PRO A 23 17.59 19.39 -2.64
C PRO A 23 16.51 19.94 -1.66
N ALA A 24 16.49 19.38 -0.45
CA ALA A 24 15.52 19.52 0.65
C ALA A 24 15.40 20.87 1.43
N GLN A 25 15.78 22.03 0.88
CA GLN A 25 15.73 23.29 1.64
C GLN A 25 14.40 24.06 1.54
N GLU A 26 13.55 23.76 0.56
CA GLU A 26 12.27 24.46 0.39
C GLU A 26 11.17 24.01 1.39
N TYR A 27 11.19 22.74 1.80
CA TYR A 27 10.16 22.15 2.67
C TYR A 27 10.05 22.81 4.06
N ASN A 28 11.16 23.28 4.64
CA ASN A 28 11.17 23.89 5.98
C ASN A 28 10.48 25.26 6.05
N ARG A 29 10.31 25.97 4.92
CA ARG A 29 9.60 27.26 4.90
C ARG A 29 8.09 27.11 4.90
N ILE A 30 7.57 25.97 4.42
CA ILE A 30 6.14 25.69 4.32
C ILE A 30 5.57 25.32 5.71
N SER A 31 6.24 24.43 6.46
CA SER A 31 5.75 23.99 7.79
C SER A 31 5.74 25.10 8.86
N LEU A 32 6.59 26.12 8.71
CA LEU A 32 6.61 27.29 9.60
C LEU A 32 5.49 28.29 9.31
N ARG A 33 4.91 28.30 8.09
CA ARG A 33 3.76 29.15 7.75
C ARG A 33 2.44 28.57 8.26
N GLU A 34 2.27 27.24 8.21
CA GLU A 34 1.04 26.58 8.68
C GLU A 34 0.85 26.63 10.21
N LYS A 35 1.94 26.65 10.97
CA LYS A 35 1.87 26.82 12.44
C LYS A 35 1.28 28.15 12.89
N LYS A 36 1.19 29.17 12.02
CA LYS A 36 0.75 30.52 12.39
C LYS A 36 -0.75 30.78 12.15
N THR A 37 -1.47 29.84 11.53
CA THR A 37 -2.90 30.00 11.15
C THR A 37 -3.85 28.94 11.70
N ALA A 38 -3.39 27.98 12.51
CA ALA A 38 -4.29 27.00 13.12
C ALA A 38 -5.13 27.61 14.26
N ALA A 39 -6.43 27.75 14.02
CA ALA A 39 -7.43 28.00 15.06
C ALA A 39 -7.53 26.78 16.02
N PRO A 40 -8.11 26.93 17.23
CA PRO A 40 -8.18 25.85 18.20
C PRO A 40 -8.95 24.67 17.61
N VAL A 41 -8.32 23.49 17.57
CA VAL A 41 -8.97 22.25 17.16
C VAL A 41 -9.98 21.89 18.24
N ASP A 42 -11.26 21.88 17.87
CA ASP A 42 -12.38 21.54 18.73
C ASP A 42 -12.17 20.18 19.41
N THR A 43 -12.46 20.15 20.71
CA THR A 43 -12.43 18.94 21.54
C THR A 43 -13.54 17.98 21.08
N PRO A 44 -13.32 16.65 21.02
CA PRO A 44 -14.35 15.73 20.54
C PRO A 44 -15.61 15.74 21.41
N THR A 45 -16.75 16.15 20.84
CA THR A 45 -18.07 16.08 21.49
C THR A 45 -18.54 14.62 21.63
N ALA A 46 -19.34 14.33 22.67
CA ALA A 46 -19.93 13.02 22.91
C ALA A 46 -20.71 12.42 21.71
N ALA A 47 -21.19 13.25 20.78
CA ALA A 47 -21.81 12.82 19.52
C ALA A 47 -20.83 12.11 18.57
N ASN A 48 -19.54 12.48 18.56
CA ASN A 48 -18.50 11.82 17.75
C ASN A 48 -18.15 10.43 18.30
N LYS A 49 -18.42 10.18 19.59
CA LYS A 49 -18.25 8.88 20.22
C LYS A 49 -19.38 7.91 19.89
N ALA A 50 -20.59 8.44 19.62
CA ALA A 50 -21.78 7.65 19.30
C ALA A 50 -21.88 7.27 17.80
N ARG A 51 -21.12 7.93 16.92
CA ARG A 51 -21.03 7.61 15.48
C ARG A 51 -19.88 6.67 15.14
N GLN A 52 -19.26 6.03 16.14
CA GLN A 52 -18.41 4.88 15.91
C GLN A 52 -19.30 3.79 15.33
N GLU A 53 -19.29 3.66 13.99
CA GLU A 53 -19.70 2.44 13.32
C GLU A 53 -19.12 1.28 14.14
N GLN A 54 -19.96 0.32 14.54
CA GLN A 54 -19.46 -0.88 15.21
C GLN A 54 -18.56 -1.61 14.22
N VAL A 55 -17.27 -1.30 14.25
CA VAL A 55 -16.28 -1.91 13.38
C VAL A 55 -16.26 -3.39 13.71
N VAL A 56 -16.83 -4.20 12.82
CA VAL A 56 -16.80 -5.65 12.94
C VAL A 56 -15.36 -6.11 12.72
N GLN A 57 -14.81 -6.89 13.64
CA GLN A 57 -13.48 -7.45 13.42
C GLN A 57 -13.57 -8.55 12.35
N ILE A 58 -12.98 -8.32 11.19
CA ILE A 58 -12.83 -9.34 10.15
C ILE A 58 -11.43 -9.96 10.29
N PRO A 59 -11.32 -11.28 10.55
CA PRO A 59 -10.02 -11.94 10.67
C PRO A 59 -9.14 -11.71 9.44
N GLY A 60 -7.91 -11.23 9.65
CA GLY A 60 -6.94 -10.98 8.58
C GLY A 60 -7.13 -9.67 7.82
N MET A 61 -8.11 -8.84 8.17
CA MET A 61 -8.34 -7.53 7.56
C MET A 61 -8.23 -6.40 8.57
N VAL A 62 -7.90 -5.21 8.07
CA VAL A 62 -7.85 -3.94 8.80
C VAL A 62 -8.97 -3.06 8.30
N TYR A 63 -9.70 -2.42 9.21
CA TYR A 63 -10.70 -1.42 8.87
C TYR A 63 -10.02 -0.04 8.71
N ILE A 64 -10.22 0.58 7.55
CA ILE A 64 -9.81 1.94 7.24
C ILE A 64 -11.03 2.84 7.42
N SER A 65 -10.94 3.81 8.33
CA SER A 65 -12.06 4.69 8.66
C SER A 65 -12.42 5.61 7.49
N SER A 66 -13.71 5.85 7.30
CA SER A 66 -14.21 6.86 6.36
C SER A 66 -13.60 8.23 6.63
N GLY A 67 -13.34 9.01 5.58
CA GLY A 67 -12.89 10.38 5.73
C GLY A 67 -12.21 10.93 4.49
N GLU A 68 -11.81 12.20 4.60
CA GLU A 68 -10.97 12.85 3.60
C GLU A 68 -9.50 12.46 3.80
N PHE A 69 -8.78 12.32 2.69
CA PHE A 69 -7.32 12.26 2.67
C PHE A 69 -6.77 12.98 1.44
N ILE A 70 -5.46 13.22 1.45
CA ILE A 70 -4.74 13.77 0.30
C ILE A 70 -4.14 12.61 -0.48
N MET A 71 -4.59 12.44 -1.72
CA MET A 71 -4.01 11.52 -2.69
C MET A 71 -3.01 12.26 -3.58
N GLY A 72 -1.94 11.59 -3.95
CA GLY A 72 -0.92 12.11 -4.86
C GLY A 72 0.04 13.11 -4.21
N THR A 73 0.87 13.74 -5.04
CA THR A 73 1.86 14.73 -4.64
C THR A 73 2.16 15.70 -5.78
N ASP A 74 2.43 16.96 -5.47
CA ASP A 74 2.85 17.97 -6.46
C ASP A 74 4.37 17.98 -6.68
N GLU A 75 5.12 17.19 -5.91
CA GLU A 75 6.59 17.12 -5.94
C GLU A 75 7.12 15.78 -6.47
N GLY A 76 6.23 14.94 -7.01
CA GLY A 76 6.53 13.59 -7.52
C GLY A 76 6.80 13.54 -9.01
N PHE A 77 6.66 12.34 -9.59
CA PHE A 77 6.60 12.18 -11.04
C PHE A 77 5.30 12.77 -11.61
N ASP A 78 5.27 13.05 -12.91
CA ASP A 78 4.12 13.70 -13.57
C ASP A 78 2.78 12.95 -13.35
N TYR A 79 2.82 11.63 -13.18
CA TYR A 79 1.65 10.76 -12.95
C TYR A 79 1.29 10.59 -11.46
N GLU A 80 2.04 11.20 -10.54
CA GLU A 80 1.74 11.16 -9.10
C GLU A 80 0.94 12.38 -8.65
N GLY A 81 0.80 13.39 -9.51
CA GLY A 81 0.10 14.64 -9.24
C GLY A 81 -1.20 14.81 -10.04
N PRO A 82 -1.92 15.93 -9.82
CA PRO A 82 -1.74 16.84 -8.70
C PRO A 82 -2.24 16.21 -7.38
N SER A 83 -1.72 16.73 -6.28
CA SER A 83 -2.24 16.49 -4.94
C SER A 83 -3.70 16.90 -4.86
N ARG A 84 -4.57 15.99 -4.40
CA ARG A 84 -6.03 16.22 -4.38
C ARG A 84 -6.69 15.63 -3.14
N LYS A 85 -7.71 16.34 -2.64
CA LYS A 85 -8.57 15.83 -1.57
C LYS A 85 -9.57 14.84 -2.12
N ILE A 86 -9.60 13.64 -1.54
CA ILE A 86 -10.57 12.59 -1.86
C ILE A 86 -11.28 12.18 -0.57
N PHE A 87 -12.60 12.03 -0.64
CA PHE A 87 -13.37 11.42 0.43
C PHE A 87 -13.61 9.94 0.10
N LEU A 88 -13.27 9.05 1.03
CA LEU A 88 -13.60 7.62 0.94
C LEU A 88 -14.54 7.22 2.07
N GLN A 89 -15.49 6.34 1.75
CA GLN A 89 -16.24 5.62 2.78
C GLN A 89 -15.33 4.64 3.52
N GLY A 90 -15.72 4.20 4.71
CA GLY A 90 -14.96 3.20 5.46
C GLY A 90 -14.95 1.86 4.73
N PHE A 91 -13.81 1.17 4.73
CA PHE A 91 -13.65 -0.11 4.04
C PHE A 91 -12.69 -1.03 4.80
N TYR A 92 -12.70 -2.31 4.44
CA TYR A 92 -11.72 -3.28 4.93
C TYR A 92 -10.70 -3.59 3.84
N ILE A 93 -9.43 -3.68 4.23
CA ILE A 93 -8.32 -4.14 3.37
C ILE A 93 -7.58 -5.27 4.07
N ASP A 94 -7.01 -6.21 3.30
CA ASP A 94 -6.22 -7.28 3.90
C ASP A 94 -5.00 -6.71 4.62
N LYS A 95 -4.69 -7.24 5.81
CA LYS A 95 -3.55 -6.77 6.61
C LYS A 95 -2.20 -7.04 5.91
N TYR A 96 -2.17 -8.08 5.10
CA TYR A 96 -1.00 -8.61 4.41
C TYR A 96 -1.37 -8.92 2.97
N GLU A 97 -0.37 -8.97 2.10
CA GLU A 97 -0.53 -9.53 0.75
C GLU A 97 -1.06 -10.98 0.81
N VAL A 98 -1.73 -11.42 -0.25
CA VAL A 98 -2.25 -12.78 -0.35
C VAL A 98 -1.08 -13.78 -0.38
N THR A 99 -1.06 -14.71 0.57
CA THR A 99 0.03 -15.70 0.65
C THR A 99 -0.15 -16.84 -0.35
N ASN A 100 0.96 -17.53 -0.68
CA ASN A 100 0.92 -18.75 -1.48
C ASN A 100 -0.05 -19.80 -0.90
N THR A 101 -0.07 -19.98 0.43
CA THR A 101 -1.00 -20.93 1.09
C THR A 101 -2.46 -20.55 0.89
N GLN A 102 -2.79 -19.26 0.97
CA GLN A 102 -4.15 -18.79 0.75
C GLN A 102 -4.56 -18.98 -0.72
N TYR A 103 -3.69 -18.58 -1.65
CA TYR A 103 -3.94 -18.75 -3.09
C TYR A 103 -4.01 -20.24 -3.50
N LYS A 104 -3.28 -21.13 -2.82
CA LYS A 104 -3.33 -22.57 -3.08
C LYS A 104 -4.72 -23.16 -2.82
N ARG A 105 -5.43 -22.67 -1.80
CA ARG A 105 -6.83 -23.08 -1.52
C ARG A 105 -7.76 -22.68 -2.67
N PHE A 106 -7.53 -21.52 -3.27
CA PHE A 106 -8.27 -21.08 -4.45
C PHE A 106 -7.97 -21.98 -5.65
N VAL A 107 -6.70 -22.24 -5.95
CA VAL A 107 -6.28 -23.17 -7.03
C VAL A 107 -6.92 -24.55 -6.84
N ASP A 108 -6.83 -25.11 -5.63
CA ASP A 108 -7.32 -26.47 -5.35
C ASP A 108 -8.84 -26.60 -5.40
N SER A 109 -9.57 -25.53 -5.03
CA SER A 109 -11.03 -25.57 -5.02
C SER A 109 -11.66 -25.24 -6.38
N THR A 110 -10.95 -24.53 -7.25
CA THR A 110 -11.49 -24.07 -8.54
C THR A 110 -10.88 -24.76 -9.75
N GLY A 111 -9.72 -25.41 -9.60
CA GLY A 111 -9.01 -26.06 -10.70
C GLY A 111 -8.37 -25.09 -11.68
N ILE A 112 -8.25 -23.80 -11.34
CA ILE A 112 -7.50 -22.84 -12.17
C ILE A 112 -6.03 -23.23 -12.28
N ASN A 113 -5.35 -22.73 -13.30
CA ASN A 113 -3.91 -22.96 -13.43
C ASN A 113 -3.15 -22.33 -12.25
N PRO A 114 -2.21 -23.07 -11.63
CA PRO A 114 -1.34 -22.51 -10.61
C PRO A 114 -0.37 -21.47 -11.22
N PRO A 115 0.18 -20.55 -10.42
CA PRO A 115 1.18 -19.59 -10.89
C PRO A 115 2.36 -20.28 -11.59
N PRO A 116 2.94 -19.69 -12.65
CA PRO A 116 3.98 -20.34 -13.47
C PRO A 116 5.23 -20.83 -12.70
N ASN A 117 5.55 -20.21 -11.56
CA ASN A 117 6.67 -20.60 -10.71
C ASN A 117 6.37 -21.82 -9.81
N TRP A 118 5.12 -22.26 -9.72
CA TRP A 118 4.71 -23.44 -8.93
C TRP A 118 4.92 -24.72 -9.74
N LYS A 119 6.12 -25.31 -9.61
CA LYS A 119 6.48 -26.55 -10.31
C LYS A 119 5.51 -27.68 -9.93
N ASN A 120 4.92 -28.32 -10.93
CA ASN A 120 3.92 -29.37 -10.76
C ASN A 120 2.72 -28.92 -9.89
N GLY A 121 2.37 -27.63 -9.94
CA GLY A 121 1.27 -27.04 -9.17
C GLY A 121 1.50 -26.97 -7.66
N LYS A 122 2.75 -27.11 -7.20
CA LYS A 122 3.11 -27.04 -5.78
C LYS A 122 3.72 -25.69 -5.45
N ILE A 123 3.36 -25.17 -4.27
CA ILE A 123 4.05 -24.01 -3.67
C ILE A 123 5.55 -24.35 -3.58
N PRO A 124 6.46 -23.42 -3.94
CA PRO A 124 7.88 -23.62 -3.74
C PRO A 124 8.21 -23.90 -2.26
N SER A 125 9.14 -24.82 -2.03
CA SER A 125 9.46 -25.30 -0.68
C SER A 125 9.84 -24.14 0.26
N GLY A 126 9.12 -24.01 1.38
CA GLY A 126 9.36 -22.97 2.39
C GLY A 126 8.80 -21.59 2.03
N GLU A 127 7.97 -21.49 0.98
CA GLU A 127 7.36 -20.23 0.54
C GLU A 127 5.87 -20.09 0.90
N ASP A 128 5.38 -20.92 1.83
CA ASP A 128 3.97 -20.99 2.26
C ASP A 128 3.38 -19.62 2.65
N ASN A 129 4.17 -18.80 3.34
CA ASN A 129 3.80 -17.46 3.84
C ASN A 129 4.36 -16.31 3.00
N TYR A 130 4.95 -16.60 1.83
CA TYR A 130 5.36 -15.55 0.89
C TYR A 130 4.14 -15.06 0.12
N PRO A 131 4.12 -13.79 -0.33
CA PRO A 131 3.08 -13.32 -1.22
C PRO A 131 3.08 -14.15 -2.50
N VAL A 132 1.89 -14.44 -3.02
CA VAL A 132 1.75 -15.07 -4.33
C VAL A 132 2.20 -14.09 -5.41
N VAL A 133 2.99 -14.56 -6.37
CA VAL A 133 3.55 -13.76 -7.47
C VAL A 133 3.21 -14.40 -8.81
N ASN A 134 3.46 -13.67 -9.90
CA ASN A 134 3.16 -14.10 -11.27
C ASN A 134 1.67 -14.40 -11.47
N VAL A 135 0.81 -13.59 -10.84
CA VAL A 135 -0.64 -13.59 -11.04
C VAL A 135 -1.04 -12.38 -11.88
N THR A 136 -1.89 -12.62 -12.87
CA THR A 136 -2.50 -11.59 -13.69
C THR A 136 -3.57 -10.82 -12.91
N TYR A 137 -3.96 -9.65 -13.41
CA TYR A 137 -5.07 -8.89 -12.86
C TYR A 137 -6.36 -9.73 -12.75
N TYR A 138 -6.70 -10.50 -13.78
CA TYR A 138 -7.92 -11.32 -13.79
C TYR A 138 -7.89 -12.47 -12.78
N GLU A 139 -6.72 -13.06 -12.55
CA GLU A 139 -6.51 -14.07 -11.52
C GLU A 139 -6.62 -13.48 -10.11
N ALA A 140 -6.04 -12.30 -9.88
CA ALA A 140 -6.18 -11.57 -8.61
C ALA A 140 -7.64 -11.19 -8.33
N LEU A 141 -8.37 -10.71 -9.35
CA LEU A 141 -9.80 -10.41 -9.27
C LEU A 141 -10.63 -11.68 -8.99
N GLY A 142 -10.30 -12.79 -9.66
CA GLY A 142 -10.93 -14.09 -9.46
C GLY A 142 -10.74 -14.62 -8.04
N TYR A 143 -9.53 -14.54 -7.50
CA TYR A 143 -9.22 -14.89 -6.12
C TYR A 143 -10.01 -14.02 -5.14
N ALA A 144 -10.00 -12.69 -5.32
CA ALA A 144 -10.71 -11.78 -4.42
C ALA A 144 -12.19 -12.12 -4.36
N LYS A 145 -12.83 -12.34 -5.52
CA LYS A 145 -14.24 -12.74 -5.60
C LYS A 145 -14.50 -14.09 -4.92
N TRP A 146 -13.66 -15.10 -5.18
CA TRP A 146 -13.76 -16.41 -4.55
C TRP A 146 -13.63 -16.33 -3.02
N ALA A 147 -12.77 -15.45 -2.51
CA ALA A 147 -12.59 -15.21 -1.08
C ALA A 147 -13.73 -14.39 -0.45
N GLY A 148 -14.75 -13.98 -1.21
CA GLY A 148 -15.83 -13.11 -0.74
C GLY A 148 -15.40 -11.65 -0.54
N LYS A 149 -14.35 -11.22 -1.26
CA LYS A 149 -13.75 -9.88 -1.20
C LYS A 149 -13.77 -9.21 -2.58
N ARG A 150 -13.05 -8.10 -2.70
CA ARG A 150 -12.74 -7.40 -3.96
C ARG A 150 -11.30 -6.87 -3.91
N LEU A 151 -10.74 -6.54 -5.07
CA LEU A 151 -9.51 -5.75 -5.13
C LEU A 151 -9.80 -4.30 -4.65
N PRO A 152 -8.81 -3.61 -4.06
CA PRO A 152 -8.93 -2.20 -3.71
C PRO A 152 -8.92 -1.32 -4.97
N THR A 153 -9.50 -0.13 -4.88
CA THR A 153 -9.16 0.94 -5.85
C THR A 153 -7.77 1.51 -5.52
N GLU A 154 -7.16 2.26 -6.43
CA GLU A 154 -5.90 2.97 -6.16
C GLU A 154 -6.04 3.97 -5.01
N GLU A 155 -7.15 4.70 -4.94
CA GLU A 155 -7.45 5.64 -3.87
C GLU A 155 -7.50 4.93 -2.51
N GLU A 156 -8.16 3.77 -2.43
CA GLU A 156 -8.24 2.96 -1.21
C GLU A 156 -6.87 2.42 -0.81
N TRP A 157 -6.08 1.96 -1.79
CA TRP A 157 -4.73 1.46 -1.56
C TRP A 157 -3.81 2.57 -1.03
N GLU A 158 -3.78 3.73 -1.69
CA GLU A 158 -2.97 4.87 -1.24
C GLU A 158 -3.43 5.42 0.11
N ARG A 159 -4.75 5.50 0.35
CA ARG A 159 -5.29 5.87 1.67
C ARG A 159 -4.80 4.92 2.76
N SER A 160 -4.77 3.62 2.47
CA SER A 160 -4.32 2.59 3.40
C SER A 160 -2.83 2.71 3.70
N ALA A 161 -2.03 3.16 2.73
CA ALA A 161 -0.60 3.41 2.91
C ALA A 161 -0.37 4.71 3.69
N ARG A 162 -0.88 5.84 3.22
CA ARG A 162 -0.47 7.17 3.69
C ARG A 162 -1.10 7.59 5.02
N GLY A 163 -2.16 6.91 5.44
CA GLY A 163 -2.92 7.27 6.64
C GLY A 163 -3.63 8.63 6.50
N PRO A 164 -4.29 9.11 7.57
CA PRO A 164 -5.08 10.35 7.55
C PRO A 164 -4.23 11.64 7.45
N LYS A 165 -2.89 11.54 7.54
CA LYS A 165 -1.96 12.68 7.51
C LYS A 165 -1.12 12.77 6.25
N ALA A 166 -1.45 11.99 5.22
CA ALA A 166 -0.76 11.98 3.93
C ALA A 166 0.76 11.74 4.05
N TYR A 167 1.16 10.76 4.88
CA TYR A 167 2.56 10.40 5.07
C TYR A 167 3.24 10.03 3.73
N ILE A 168 4.56 10.23 3.66
CA ILE A 168 5.38 9.89 2.47
C ILE A 168 5.58 8.37 2.38
N TYR A 169 5.77 7.72 3.52
CA TYR A 169 5.86 6.27 3.67
C TYR A 169 4.75 5.80 4.60
N PRO A 170 4.37 4.50 4.56
CA PRO A 170 3.33 4.00 5.46
C PRO A 170 3.58 4.29 6.94
N TRP A 171 4.85 4.20 7.35
CA TRP A 171 5.29 4.45 8.72
C TRP A 171 5.61 5.93 9.04
N GLY A 172 5.50 6.86 8.10
CA GLY A 172 5.74 8.28 8.34
C GLY A 172 6.54 9.00 7.25
N ILE A 173 7.30 10.02 7.64
CA ILE A 173 7.97 10.94 6.70
C ILE A 173 9.42 10.57 6.38
N ASP A 174 10.07 9.80 7.25
CA ASP A 174 11.49 9.51 7.15
C ASP A 174 11.72 8.07 6.64
N TRP A 175 12.50 7.96 5.57
CA TRP A 175 12.86 6.67 5.01
C TRP A 175 13.65 5.84 6.02
N ASN A 176 13.28 4.55 6.13
CA ASN A 176 14.04 3.58 6.88
C ASN A 176 14.11 2.25 6.12
N LYS A 177 15.30 1.90 5.63
CA LYS A 177 15.54 0.66 4.89
C LYS A 177 15.21 -0.63 5.65
N LYS A 178 15.06 -0.56 6.99
CA LYS A 178 14.70 -1.72 7.82
C LYS A 178 13.19 -1.99 7.83
N TYR A 179 12.37 -1.11 7.25
CA TYR A 179 10.91 -1.17 7.35
C TYR A 179 10.24 -1.66 6.05
N ALA A 180 11.02 -1.98 5.01
CA ALA A 180 10.49 -2.43 3.74
C ALA A 180 11.48 -3.33 3.00
N ASN A 181 10.94 -4.28 2.20
CA ASN A 181 11.73 -5.07 1.26
C ASN A 181 11.79 -4.37 -0.11
N VAL A 182 12.67 -3.39 -0.27
CA VAL A 182 12.84 -2.70 -1.55
C VAL A 182 13.95 -3.33 -2.39
N ARG A 183 13.90 -3.09 -3.71
CA ARG A 183 14.87 -3.62 -4.67
C ARG A 183 16.31 -3.33 -4.22
N PRO A 184 17.21 -4.34 -4.20
CA PRO A 184 18.61 -4.12 -3.86
C PRO A 184 19.32 -3.34 -4.97
N LEU A 185 20.41 -2.64 -4.61
CA LEU A 185 21.24 -1.91 -5.57
C LEU A 185 21.85 -2.82 -6.65
N ILE A 186 22.10 -4.09 -6.33
CA ILE A 186 22.71 -5.07 -7.23
C ILE A 186 21.87 -6.36 -7.18
N GLY A 187 21.54 -6.90 -8.36
CA GLY A 187 20.80 -8.15 -8.53
C GLY A 187 19.28 -8.00 -8.56
N PHE A 188 18.60 -9.14 -8.58
CA PHE A 188 17.15 -9.23 -8.45
C PHE A 188 16.81 -9.56 -7.00
N GLY A 189 15.96 -8.72 -6.38
CA GLY A 189 15.42 -9.00 -5.06
C GLY A 189 14.47 -10.20 -5.09
N LYS A 190 14.32 -10.87 -3.96
CA LYS A 190 13.26 -11.86 -3.73
C LYS A 190 12.24 -11.28 -2.74
N PRO A 191 10.94 -11.56 -2.91
CA PRO A 191 9.97 -11.28 -1.86
C PRO A 191 10.37 -11.91 -0.53
N LYS A 192 9.82 -11.39 0.56
CA LYS A 192 9.93 -11.93 1.91
C LYS A 192 8.57 -12.46 2.36
N PRO A 193 8.51 -13.34 3.38
CA PRO A 193 7.25 -13.69 4.01
C PRO A 193 6.48 -12.43 4.40
N VAL A 194 5.16 -12.44 4.23
CA VAL A 194 4.33 -11.31 4.62
C VAL A 194 4.51 -11.00 6.12
N GLY A 195 4.49 -9.73 6.48
CA GLY A 195 4.70 -9.26 7.85
C GLY A 195 6.14 -9.36 8.35
N SER A 196 7.12 -9.55 7.45
CA SER A 196 8.55 -9.54 7.82
C SER A 196 9.03 -8.19 8.35
N PHE A 197 8.30 -7.10 8.06
CA PHE A 197 8.64 -5.73 8.41
C PHE A 197 7.54 -5.05 9.22
N PRO A 198 7.27 -5.50 10.46
CA PRO A 198 6.15 -4.99 11.25
C PRO A 198 6.25 -3.49 11.55
N ASP A 199 7.46 -2.95 11.70
CA ASP A 199 7.69 -1.52 11.92
C ASP A 199 7.42 -0.66 10.67
N GLY A 200 7.23 -1.30 9.51
CA GLY A 200 6.82 -0.66 8.25
C GLY A 200 5.32 -0.60 8.04
N SER A 201 4.52 -0.96 9.04
CA SER A 201 3.06 -0.92 8.92
C SER A 201 2.54 0.51 8.78
N SER A 202 1.41 0.66 8.08
CA SER A 202 0.69 1.93 7.98
C SER A 202 0.07 2.37 9.31
N PHE A 203 -0.50 3.58 9.33
CA PHE A 203 -1.18 4.14 10.51
C PHE A 203 -2.25 3.21 11.09
N GLU A 204 -3.07 2.60 10.24
CA GLU A 204 -4.10 1.63 10.64
C GLU A 204 -3.57 0.18 10.81
N GLY A 205 -2.29 -0.06 10.50
CA GLY A 205 -1.62 -1.34 10.73
C GLY A 205 -1.62 -2.31 9.55
N VAL A 206 -1.79 -1.80 8.33
CA VAL A 206 -1.61 -2.59 7.09
C VAL A 206 -0.11 -2.75 6.82
N CYS A 207 0.35 -3.97 6.58
CA CYS A 207 1.76 -4.28 6.38
C CYS A 207 2.13 -4.33 4.90
N ASP A 208 3.42 -4.23 4.62
CA ASP A 208 4.04 -4.50 3.32
C ASP A 208 3.59 -3.61 2.12
N LEU A 209 2.79 -2.57 2.36
CA LEU A 209 2.39 -1.56 1.34
C LEU A 209 3.57 -0.79 0.72
N CYS A 210 4.79 -0.92 1.24
CA CYS A 210 5.99 -0.39 0.62
C CYS A 210 6.98 -1.52 0.36
N GLY A 211 7.23 -1.81 -0.93
CA GLY A 211 8.15 -2.85 -1.37
C GLY A 211 7.49 -4.23 -1.44
N ASN A 212 8.31 -5.27 -1.27
CA ASN A 212 7.98 -6.68 -1.42
C ASN A 212 7.49 -7.07 -2.83
N ILE A 213 6.22 -6.90 -3.17
CA ILE A 213 5.67 -7.12 -4.51
C ILE A 213 4.77 -5.95 -4.95
N TRP A 214 4.47 -5.87 -6.24
CA TRP A 214 3.44 -4.96 -6.74
C TRP A 214 2.05 -5.54 -6.48
N GLU A 215 1.11 -4.68 -6.11
CA GLU A 215 -0.25 -5.05 -5.74
C GLU A 215 -1.27 -4.54 -6.77
N TRP A 216 -2.14 -5.42 -7.26
CA TRP A 216 -3.15 -5.07 -8.25
C TRP A 216 -4.30 -4.24 -7.63
N THR A 217 -4.66 -3.14 -8.27
CA THR A 217 -5.86 -2.33 -7.96
C THR A 217 -6.87 -2.44 -9.10
N THR A 218 -8.12 -2.03 -8.86
CA THR A 218 -9.16 -1.97 -9.90
C THR A 218 -9.15 -0.69 -10.74
N SER A 219 -8.34 0.30 -10.36
CA SER A 219 -8.31 1.58 -11.05
C SER A 219 -7.58 1.43 -12.38
N TRP A 220 -8.17 1.99 -13.44
CA TRP A 220 -7.46 2.14 -14.70
C TRP A 220 -6.35 3.16 -14.50
N PHE A 221 -5.17 2.88 -15.05
CA PHE A 221 -4.11 3.86 -15.06
C PHE A 221 -4.52 5.06 -15.92
N THR A 222 -4.42 6.25 -15.33
CA THR A 222 -4.54 7.54 -16.02
C THR A 222 -3.39 8.44 -15.56
N PRO A 223 -2.59 9.01 -16.48
CA PRO A 223 -1.53 9.96 -16.13
C PRO A 223 -2.10 11.32 -15.71
#